data_AF-A0A6J1VZ10-F1
#
_entry.id   AF-A0A6J1VZ10-F1
#
_cell.length_a   1.000
_cell.length_b   1.000
_cell.length_c   1.000
_cell.angle_alpha   90.00
_cell.angle_beta   90.00
_cell.angle_gamma   90.00
#
_symmetry.space_group_name_H-M   'P 1'
#
loop_
_entity.id
_entity.type
_entity.pdbx_description
1 polymer ?
#
loop_
_entity_poly.entity_id
_entity_poly.type
_entity_poly.pdbx_seq_one_letter_code
_entity_poly.pdbx_strand_id
1 'polypeptide(L)'
;PRTPEGNSRASSPGLEAEPFQLTPPAEVSYLARAGKNEFLNLVPDIEEIRAGSVVSKKGYLHFKEPLSPSWAKHFVVVRRPYVFIYNSDKDPVERGIINLSTAQVEYSEDQQAMVKTPNTFAVCTRHRGVLLQALNDKDMSDWLYAFNPLLAGTIRSKLARRLSGQLKY
;
A
#
# COMPACT_ATOMS: atom_id res chain seq x y z
N PRO A 1 33.74 68.50 -15.49
CA PRO A 1 34.10 68.56 -16.93
C PRO A 1 33.46 67.38 -17.70
N ARG A 2 32.65 67.66 -18.72
CA ARG A 2 32.01 66.67 -19.60
C ARG A 2 32.75 66.58 -20.95
N THR A 3 32.80 65.34 -21.48
CA THR A 3 32.86 64.86 -22.90
C THR A 3 34.18 65.04 -23.70
N PRO A 4 34.52 64.13 -24.67
CA PRO A 4 33.61 63.47 -25.62
C PRO A 4 33.78 61.96 -25.89
N GLU A 5 32.77 61.43 -26.58
CA GLU A 5 32.59 60.07 -27.07
C GLU A 5 33.50 59.73 -28.27
N GLY A 6 33.87 58.46 -28.37
CA GLY A 6 34.44 57.84 -29.57
C GLY A 6 33.64 56.58 -29.91
N ASN A 7 32.77 56.70 -30.90
CA ASN A 7 31.92 55.65 -31.44
C ASN A 7 32.79 54.58 -32.15
N SER A 8 32.71 53.32 -31.75
CA SER A 8 33.27 52.19 -32.50
C SER A 8 32.46 50.92 -32.23
N ARG A 9 31.55 50.61 -33.15
CA ARG A 9 30.83 49.33 -33.22
C ARG A 9 31.61 48.38 -34.12
N ALA A 10 31.87 47.17 -33.63
CA ALA A 10 31.91 45.94 -34.43
C ALA A 10 31.60 44.74 -33.51
N SER A 11 31.02 43.70 -34.10
CA SER A 11 29.97 42.84 -33.55
C SER A 11 30.40 41.78 -32.53
N SER A 12 29.55 41.56 -31.52
CA SER A 12 29.65 40.41 -30.60
C SER A 12 29.17 39.12 -31.27
N PRO A 13 29.94 38.00 -31.18
CA PRO A 13 29.45 36.68 -31.53
C PRO A 13 28.29 36.27 -30.61
N GLY A 14 27.29 35.61 -31.20
CA GLY A 14 25.96 35.40 -30.65
C GLY A 14 25.86 34.55 -29.38
N LEU A 15 24.66 34.62 -28.79
CA LEU A 15 24.21 33.81 -27.66
C LEU A 15 24.21 32.32 -28.03
N GLU A 16 25.18 31.56 -27.51
CA GLU A 16 24.95 30.16 -27.14
C GLU A 16 25.08 30.05 -25.62
N ALA A 17 23.99 30.35 -24.93
CA ALA A 17 23.77 29.90 -23.57
C ALA A 17 22.81 28.72 -23.68
N GLU A 18 23.34 27.51 -23.79
CA GLU A 18 22.57 26.29 -23.54
C GLU A 18 22.14 26.31 -22.07
N PRO A 19 20.83 26.40 -21.74
CA PRO A 19 20.40 26.20 -20.38
C PRO A 19 20.48 24.70 -20.07
N PHE A 20 21.31 24.33 -19.09
CA PHE A 20 21.23 23.02 -18.44
C PHE A 20 19.83 22.85 -17.82
N GLN A 21 18.88 22.33 -18.59
CA GLN A 21 17.57 21.92 -18.09
C GLN A 21 17.71 20.54 -17.45
N LEU A 22 17.97 20.51 -16.14
CA LEU A 22 17.72 19.33 -15.29
C LEU A 22 16.20 19.22 -15.01
N THR A 23 15.41 19.00 -16.06
CA THR A 23 14.07 18.43 -15.88
C THR A 23 14.24 16.93 -15.62
N PRO A 24 13.68 16.36 -14.55
CA PRO A 24 13.60 14.91 -14.43
C PRO A 24 12.90 14.40 -15.69
N PRO A 25 13.40 13.34 -16.36
CA PRO A 25 12.62 12.73 -17.41
C PRO A 25 11.30 12.33 -16.76
N ALA A 26 10.19 12.90 -17.23
CA ALA A 26 8.90 12.30 -16.97
C ALA A 26 9.06 10.82 -17.31
N GLU A 27 8.82 9.91 -16.36
CA GLU A 27 8.84 8.49 -16.63
C GLU A 27 7.68 8.20 -17.58
N VAL A 28 7.94 8.41 -18.88
CA VAL A 28 7.10 7.94 -19.95
C VAL A 28 7.09 6.43 -19.76
N SER A 29 5.94 5.88 -19.39
CA SER A 29 5.77 4.46 -19.15
C SER A 29 6.41 3.68 -20.31
N TYR A 30 7.12 2.59 -20.02
CA TYR A 30 7.82 1.81 -21.06
C TYR A 30 6.90 1.43 -22.23
N LEU A 31 5.59 1.30 -21.95
CA LEU A 31 4.53 1.07 -22.93
C LEU A 31 4.31 2.24 -23.90
N ALA A 32 4.49 3.48 -23.46
CA ALA A 32 4.31 4.67 -24.30
C ALA A 32 5.51 4.95 -25.23
N ARG A 33 6.63 4.23 -25.06
CA ARG A 33 7.78 4.26 -25.98
C ARG A 33 7.74 3.19 -27.06
N ALA A 34 6.93 2.14 -26.90
CA ALA A 34 6.84 1.08 -27.90
C ALA A 34 6.07 1.57 -29.14
N GLY A 35 6.77 1.72 -30.27
CA GLY A 35 6.12 1.85 -31.58
C GLY A 35 5.30 0.60 -31.91
N LYS A 36 4.46 0.67 -32.96
CA LYS A 36 3.47 -0.35 -33.36
C LYS A 36 3.98 -1.79 -33.56
N ASN A 37 5.30 -2.06 -33.49
CA ASN A 37 5.89 -3.39 -33.63
C ASN A 37 7.24 -3.54 -32.89
N GLU A 38 7.42 -2.92 -31.72
CA GLU A 38 8.61 -3.19 -30.89
C GLU A 38 8.25 -4.12 -29.74
N PHE A 39 8.69 -5.38 -29.82
CA PHE A 39 8.62 -6.29 -28.68
C PHE A 39 9.47 -5.71 -27.55
N LEU A 40 8.82 -5.27 -26.47
CA LEU A 40 9.51 -4.83 -25.27
C LEU A 40 10.21 -6.05 -24.66
N ASN A 41 11.54 -6.06 -24.70
CA ASN A 41 12.37 -7.05 -24.01
C ASN A 41 12.35 -6.76 -22.50
N LEU A 42 11.25 -7.12 -21.84
CA LEU A 42 11.12 -7.01 -20.39
C LEU A 42 11.90 -8.14 -19.73
N VAL A 43 12.85 -7.78 -18.86
CA VAL A 43 13.53 -8.73 -17.97
C VAL A 43 12.85 -8.63 -16.60
N PRO A 44 12.37 -9.74 -16.02
CA PRO A 44 11.83 -9.70 -14.67
C PRO A 44 12.93 -9.37 -13.66
N ASP A 45 12.70 -8.39 -12.81
CA ASP A 45 13.50 -8.18 -11.62
C ASP A 45 13.00 -9.15 -10.53
N ILE A 46 13.90 -10.01 -10.03
CA ILE A 46 13.57 -11.09 -9.10
C ILE A 46 14.43 -10.93 -7.86
N GLU A 47 13.77 -10.75 -6.72
CA GLU A 47 14.42 -10.70 -5.40
C GLU A 47 13.97 -11.90 -4.56
N GLU A 48 14.91 -12.68 -4.04
CA GLU A 48 14.61 -13.74 -3.06
C GLU A 48 14.36 -13.11 -1.69
N ILE A 49 13.12 -13.20 -1.20
CA ILE A 49 12.76 -12.74 0.13
C ILE A 49 12.74 -13.93 1.09
N ARG A 50 13.67 -13.96 2.05
CA ARG A 50 13.64 -14.91 3.16
C ARG A 50 12.68 -14.41 4.24
N ALA A 51 11.44 -14.88 4.22
CA ALA A 51 10.49 -14.59 5.28
C ALA A 51 11.04 -15.08 6.64
N GLY A 52 11.00 -14.23 7.67
CA GLY A 52 11.41 -14.61 9.01
C GLY A 52 10.60 -15.80 9.55
N SER A 53 11.21 -16.62 10.40
CA SER A 53 10.57 -17.83 10.97
C SER A 53 9.35 -17.49 11.86
N VAL A 54 9.34 -16.31 12.47
CA VAL A 54 8.32 -15.90 13.44
C VAL A 54 6.99 -15.60 12.75
N VAL A 55 5.97 -16.37 13.10
CA VAL A 55 4.59 -16.16 12.68
C VAL A 55 3.85 -15.36 13.76
N SER A 56 3.33 -14.19 13.42
CA SER A 56 2.51 -13.38 14.34
C SER A 56 1.12 -13.98 14.53
N LYS A 57 0.51 -14.47 13.44
CA LYS A 57 -0.78 -15.16 13.44
C LYS A 57 -0.96 -15.99 12.16
N LYS A 58 -1.73 -17.08 12.26
CA LYS A 58 -2.21 -17.85 11.11
C LYS A 58 -3.68 -18.26 11.33
N GLY A 59 -4.44 -18.38 10.25
CA GLY A 59 -5.85 -18.77 10.32
C GLY A 59 -6.63 -18.38 9.08
N TYR A 60 -7.94 -18.58 9.12
CA TYR A 60 -8.82 -18.25 8.01
C TYR A 60 -9.38 -16.83 8.14
N LEU A 61 -9.43 -16.13 7.01
CA LEU A 61 -10.12 -14.85 6.84
C LEU A 61 -11.01 -14.92 5.60
N HIS A 62 -12.12 -14.18 5.60
CA HIS A 62 -12.90 -13.96 4.40
C HIS A 62 -12.48 -12.64 3.74
N PHE A 63 -12.24 -12.69 2.44
CA PHE A 63 -11.80 -11.57 1.62
C PHE A 63 -12.95 -11.13 0.74
N LYS A 64 -13.21 -9.82 0.74
CA LYS A 64 -14.13 -9.18 -0.20
C LYS A 64 -13.35 -8.18 -1.03
N GLU A 65 -13.04 -8.59 -2.25
CA GLU A 65 -12.40 -7.73 -3.24
C GLU A 65 -13.44 -6.76 -3.84
N PRO A 66 -13.04 -5.52 -4.20
CA PRO A 66 -13.94 -4.53 -4.80
C PRO A 66 -14.62 -5.03 -6.08
N LEU A 67 -13.93 -5.85 -6.86
CA LEU A 67 -14.41 -6.37 -8.15
C LEU A 67 -15.14 -7.71 -8.04
N SER A 68 -15.09 -8.37 -6.88
CA SER A 68 -15.77 -9.66 -6.68
C SER A 68 -17.10 -9.46 -5.95
N PRO A 69 -18.22 -10.02 -6.42
CA PRO A 69 -19.49 -9.93 -5.71
C PRO A 69 -19.55 -10.82 -4.45
N SER A 70 -18.69 -11.83 -4.32
CA SER A 70 -18.70 -12.77 -3.21
C SER A 70 -17.53 -12.60 -2.24
N TRP A 71 -17.73 -13.09 -1.01
CA TRP A 71 -16.66 -13.29 -0.04
C TRP A 71 -15.94 -14.61 -0.32
N ALA A 72 -14.61 -14.59 -0.33
CA ALA A 72 -13.78 -15.76 -0.53
C ALA A 72 -13.01 -16.10 0.75
N LYS A 73 -13.06 -17.36 1.20
CA LYS A 73 -12.33 -17.81 2.39
C LYS A 73 -10.90 -18.22 2.00
N HIS A 74 -9.91 -17.65 2.67
CA HIS A 74 -8.49 -17.96 2.45
C HIS A 74 -7.78 -18.28 3.75
N PHE A 75 -6.76 -19.13 3.67
CA PHE A 75 -5.84 -19.34 4.78
C PHE A 75 -4.71 -18.31 4.71
N VAL A 76 -4.50 -17.61 5.82
CA VAL A 76 -3.62 -16.45 5.88
C VAL A 76 -2.54 -16.69 6.94
N VAL A 77 -1.30 -16.33 6.61
CA VAL A 77 -0.15 -16.39 7.52
C VAL A 77 0.55 -15.04 7.56
N VAL A 78 0.65 -14.44 8.74
CA VAL A 78 1.34 -13.16 8.95
C VAL A 78 2.74 -13.42 9.49
N ARG A 79 3.75 -13.07 8.69
CA ARG A 79 5.17 -13.06 9.06
C ARG A 79 5.71 -11.69 8.71
N ARG A 80 5.71 -10.78 9.68
CA ARG A 80 6.01 -9.36 9.44
C ARG A 80 7.35 -9.18 8.70
N PRO A 81 7.40 -8.29 7.70
CA PRO A 81 6.35 -7.36 7.30
C PRO A 81 5.33 -7.92 6.29
N TYR A 82 5.35 -9.22 5.97
CA TYR A 82 4.52 -9.80 4.92
C TYR A 82 3.32 -10.60 5.44
N VAL A 83 2.28 -10.64 4.62
CA VAL A 83 1.14 -11.55 4.76
C VAL A 83 1.10 -12.45 3.55
N PHE A 84 1.04 -13.75 3.79
CA PHE A 84 0.92 -14.79 2.78
C PHE A 84 -0.51 -15.32 2.77
N ILE A 85 -1.05 -15.48 1.56
CA ILE A 85 -2.43 -15.91 1.32
C ILE A 85 -2.40 -17.22 0.53
N TYR A 86 -3.17 -18.20 1.01
CA TYR A 86 -3.30 -19.53 0.45
C TYR A 86 -4.79 -19.86 0.26
N ASN A 87 -5.15 -20.80 -0.63
CA ASN A 87 -6.54 -21.24 -0.71
C ASN A 87 -7.00 -22.03 0.51
N SER A 88 -6.09 -22.79 1.13
CA SER A 88 -6.34 -23.56 2.35
C SER A 88 -5.04 -23.78 3.14
N ASP A 89 -5.14 -24.35 4.35
CA ASP A 89 -3.95 -24.69 5.17
C ASP A 89 -3.12 -25.85 4.60
N LYS A 90 -3.62 -26.53 3.57
CA LYS A 90 -2.93 -27.62 2.86
C LYS A 90 -2.45 -27.21 1.47
N ASP A 91 -2.76 -26.00 1.02
CA ASP A 91 -2.35 -25.50 -0.28
C ASP A 91 -0.84 -25.16 -0.23
N PRO A 92 0.01 -25.85 -1.00
CA PRO A 92 1.45 -25.60 -0.97
C PRO A 92 1.84 -24.32 -1.73
N VAL A 93 0.90 -23.67 -2.42
CA VAL A 93 1.16 -22.54 -3.31
C VAL A 93 0.69 -21.22 -2.69
N GLU A 94 1.61 -20.26 -2.55
CA GLU A 94 1.26 -18.86 -2.26
C GLU A 94 0.41 -18.26 -3.38
N ARG A 95 -0.79 -17.79 -3.05
CA ARG A 95 -1.72 -17.15 -4.00
C ARG A 95 -1.64 -15.62 -3.98
N GLY A 96 -1.11 -15.07 -2.91
CA GLY A 96 -0.99 -13.63 -2.75
C GLY A 96 -0.04 -13.25 -1.62
N ILE A 97 0.57 -12.08 -1.78
CA ILE A 97 1.48 -11.49 -0.79
C ILE A 97 1.07 -10.04 -0.57
N ILE A 98 1.00 -9.62 0.68
CA ILE A 98 0.79 -8.22 1.07
C ILE A 98 1.99 -7.75 1.88
N ASN A 99 2.60 -6.64 1.48
CA ASN A 99 3.65 -5.97 2.25
C ASN A 99 3.03 -4.95 3.23
N LEU A 100 2.95 -5.30 4.51
CA LEU A 100 2.40 -4.48 5.60
C LEU A 100 3.23 -3.23 5.90
N SER A 101 4.48 -3.14 5.45
CA SER A 101 5.25 -1.88 5.56
C SER A 101 4.69 -0.80 4.65
N THR A 102 3.99 -1.19 3.57
CA THR A 102 3.43 -0.28 2.57
C THR A 102 1.91 -0.25 2.55
N ALA A 103 1.27 -1.32 3.05
CA ALA A 103 -0.17 -1.40 3.13
C ALA A 103 -0.71 -0.57 4.30
N GLN A 104 -1.82 0.11 4.08
CA GLN A 104 -2.61 0.77 5.09
C GLN A 104 -3.64 -0.21 5.65
N VAL A 105 -3.72 -0.28 6.97
CA VAL A 105 -4.74 -1.07 7.67
C VAL A 105 -5.70 -0.09 8.31
N GLU A 106 -6.98 -0.24 8.03
CA GLU A 106 -8.03 0.67 8.48
C GLU A 106 -9.13 -0.09 9.22
N TYR A 107 -9.66 0.57 10.25
CA TYR A 107 -10.80 0.10 11.01
C TYR A 107 -11.66 1.31 11.40
N SER A 108 -12.96 1.20 11.17
CA SER A 108 -13.95 2.18 11.58
C SER A 108 -15.27 1.49 11.88
N GLU A 109 -15.89 1.82 13.01
CA GLU A 109 -17.21 1.33 13.40
C GLU A 109 -18.28 1.76 12.38
N ASP A 110 -18.17 2.98 11.85
CA ASP A 110 -19.11 3.52 10.86
C ASP A 110 -19.01 2.77 9.53
N GLN A 111 -17.78 2.46 9.08
CA GLN A 111 -17.58 1.65 7.87
C GLN A 111 -18.14 0.24 8.07
N GLN A 112 -17.91 -0.37 9.23
CA GLN A 112 -18.45 -1.69 9.56
C GLN A 112 -19.99 -1.70 9.55
N ALA A 113 -20.63 -0.65 10.10
CA ALA A 113 -22.08 -0.49 10.07
C ALA A 113 -22.62 -0.32 8.64
N MET A 114 -21.91 0.44 7.80
CA MET A 114 -22.28 0.66 6.39
C MET A 114 -22.18 -0.62 5.55
N VAL A 115 -21.14 -1.44 5.77
CA VAL A 115 -20.96 -2.74 5.09
C VAL A 115 -21.95 -3.80 5.61
N LYS A 116 -22.64 -3.53 6.72
CA LYS A 116 -23.60 -4.43 7.39
C LYS A 116 -23.02 -5.83 7.67
N THR A 117 -21.70 -5.91 7.79
CA THR A 117 -20.96 -7.16 7.98
C THR A 117 -20.07 -6.98 9.20
N PRO A 118 -20.32 -7.70 10.31
CA PRO A 118 -19.54 -7.53 11.51
C PRO A 118 -18.12 -8.07 11.31
N ASN A 119 -17.22 -7.70 12.23
CA ASN A 119 -15.86 -8.21 12.37
C ASN A 119 -14.97 -7.94 11.16
N THR A 120 -15.18 -6.79 10.52
CA THR A 120 -14.53 -6.42 9.25
C THR A 120 -13.52 -5.29 9.45
N PHE A 121 -12.37 -5.39 8.80
CA PHE A 121 -11.38 -4.33 8.68
C PHE A 121 -10.84 -4.26 7.24
N ALA A 122 -10.30 -3.13 6.84
CA ALA A 122 -9.80 -2.92 5.49
C ALA A 122 -8.27 -2.98 5.43
N VAL A 123 -7.74 -3.48 4.32
CA VAL A 123 -6.32 -3.42 3.98
C VAL A 123 -6.17 -2.84 2.59
N CYS A 124 -5.49 -1.69 2.50
CA CYS A 124 -5.29 -0.93 1.28
C CYS A 124 -3.80 -0.93 0.91
N THR A 125 -3.46 -1.58 -0.20
CA THR A 125 -2.17 -1.41 -0.87
C THR A 125 -2.27 -0.29 -1.90
N ARG A 126 -1.15 0.08 -2.53
CA ARG A 126 -1.11 1.12 -3.58
C ARG A 126 -2.14 0.89 -4.70
N HIS A 127 -2.39 -0.35 -5.07
CA HIS A 127 -3.21 -0.69 -6.24
C HIS A 127 -4.51 -1.42 -5.88
N ARG A 128 -4.66 -1.85 -4.63
CA ARG A 128 -5.75 -2.75 -4.25
C ARG A 128 -6.15 -2.55 -2.80
N GLY A 129 -7.43 -2.24 -2.59
CA GLY A 129 -8.10 -2.33 -1.30
C GLY A 129 -8.83 -3.67 -1.17
N VAL A 130 -8.86 -4.24 0.03
CA VAL A 130 -9.63 -5.45 0.33
C VAL A 130 -10.26 -5.34 1.71
N LEU A 131 -11.51 -5.79 1.83
CA LEU A 131 -12.18 -5.95 3.12
C LEU A 131 -11.94 -7.38 3.63
N LEU A 132 -11.54 -7.48 4.89
CA LEU A 132 -11.23 -8.73 5.57
C LEU A 132 -12.19 -8.92 6.73
N GLN A 133 -12.86 -10.08 6.77
CA GLN A 133 -13.76 -10.44 7.85
C GLN A 133 -13.17 -11.58 8.68
N ALA A 134 -13.11 -11.35 10.00
CA ALA A 134 -12.72 -12.32 11.01
C ALA A 134 -13.93 -13.09 11.58
N LEU A 135 -13.67 -14.19 12.27
CA LEU A 135 -14.73 -15.07 12.78
C LEU A 135 -15.56 -14.44 13.91
N ASN A 136 -14.90 -13.72 14.81
CA ASN A 136 -15.49 -13.10 16.01
C ASN A 136 -14.62 -11.91 16.47
N ASP A 137 -15.08 -11.15 17.46
CA ASP A 137 -14.39 -9.95 17.98
C ASP A 137 -12.98 -10.24 18.52
N LYS A 138 -12.80 -11.38 19.19
CA LYS A 138 -11.48 -11.79 19.69
C LYS A 138 -10.54 -12.06 18.53
N ASP A 139 -10.99 -12.83 17.56
CA ASP A 139 -10.21 -13.17 16.38
C ASP A 139 -9.88 -11.91 15.56
N MET A 140 -10.83 -10.99 15.41
CA MET A 140 -10.64 -9.68 14.79
C MET A 140 -9.54 -8.88 15.49
N SER A 141 -9.57 -8.83 16.82
CA SER A 141 -8.55 -8.15 17.61
C SER A 141 -7.17 -8.77 17.39
N ASP A 142 -7.07 -10.10 17.44
CA ASP A 142 -5.81 -10.83 17.19
C ASP A 142 -5.29 -10.57 15.75
N TRP A 143 -6.17 -10.50 14.75
CA TRP A 143 -5.82 -10.14 13.38
C TRP A 143 -5.33 -8.70 13.26
N LEU A 144 -6.02 -7.74 13.87
CA LEU A 144 -5.58 -6.34 13.89
C LEU A 144 -4.21 -6.19 14.57
N TYR A 145 -3.94 -6.90 15.66
CA TYR A 145 -2.63 -6.90 16.29
C TYR A 145 -1.54 -7.49 15.38
N ALA A 146 -1.85 -8.55 14.64
CA ALA A 146 -0.91 -9.12 13.67
C ALA A 146 -0.65 -8.16 12.50
N PHE A 147 -1.69 -7.50 11.96
CA PHE A 147 -1.63 -6.62 10.79
C PHE A 147 -1.14 -5.20 11.08
N ASN A 148 -1.47 -4.63 12.24
CA ASN A 148 -1.01 -3.33 12.71
C ASN A 148 -1.16 -3.18 14.25
N PRO A 149 -0.10 -3.49 15.03
CA PRO A 149 -0.11 -3.38 16.49
C PRO A 149 -0.49 -1.98 17.00
N LEU A 150 -0.10 -0.92 16.28
CA LEU A 150 -0.35 0.47 16.69
C LEU A 150 -1.84 0.82 16.53
N LEU A 151 -2.43 0.43 15.40
CA LEU A 151 -3.86 0.60 15.17
C LEU A 151 -4.65 -0.20 16.21
N ALA A 152 -4.29 -1.46 16.43
CA ALA A 152 -4.96 -2.33 17.40
C ALA A 152 -4.91 -1.73 18.82
N GLY A 153 -3.75 -1.22 19.24
CA GLY A 153 -3.60 -0.52 20.52
C GLY A 153 -4.46 0.74 20.62
N THR A 154 -4.56 1.51 19.53
CA THR A 154 -5.40 2.71 19.46
C THR A 154 -6.88 2.38 19.61
N ILE A 155 -7.37 1.35 18.90
CA ILE A 155 -8.76 0.89 19.00
C ILE A 155 -9.06 0.42 20.42
N ARG A 156 -8.21 -0.47 20.97
CA ARG A 156 -8.36 -0.98 22.34
C ARG A 156 -8.42 0.14 23.38
N SER A 157 -7.56 1.14 23.25
CA SER A 157 -7.53 2.31 24.13
C SER A 157 -8.83 3.15 24.03
N LYS A 158 -9.32 3.39 22.81
CA LYS A 158 -10.58 4.12 22.59
C LYS A 158 -11.78 3.39 23.20
N LEU A 159 -11.88 2.07 23.01
CA LEU A 159 -12.96 1.25 23.55
C LEU A 159 -12.92 1.20 25.09
N ALA A 160 -11.75 1.01 25.69
CA ALA A 160 -11.59 1.01 27.14
C ALA A 160 -12.03 2.33 27.79
N ARG A 161 -11.69 3.48 27.17
CA ARG A 161 -12.13 4.79 27.68
C ARG A 161 -13.66 4.95 27.63
N ARG A 162 -14.32 4.50 26.57
CA ARG A 162 -15.79 4.54 26.46
C ARG A 162 -16.47 3.74 27.57
N LEU A 163 -16.00 2.52 27.84
CA LEU A 163 -16.52 1.67 28.92
C LEU A 163 -16.36 2.34 30.30
N SER A 164 -15.21 2.96 30.55
CA SER A 164 -14.95 3.69 31.81
C SER A 164 -15.82 4.95 31.98
N GLY A 165 -16.26 5.55 30.88
CA GLY A 165 -17.16 6.71 30.89
C GLY A 165 -18.63 6.34 31.10
N GLN A 166 -19.05 5.16 30.60
CA GLN A 166 -20.41 4.66 30.80
C GLN A 166 -20.67 4.16 32.22
N LEU A 167 -19.65 3.66 32.92
CA LEU A 167 -19.76 3.22 34.32
C LEU A 167 -19.86 4.38 35.33
N LYS A 168 -19.78 5.64 34.89
CA LYS A 168 -19.81 6.84 35.76
C LYS A 168 -21.19 7.52 35.83
N TYR A 169 -22.25 6.89 35.32
CA TYR A 169 -23.62 7.42 35.35
C TYR A 169 -24.61 6.35 35.83
#